data_AF-A0A972KAQ1-F1
#
_entry.id   AF-A0A972KAQ1-F1
#
_cell.length_a   1.000
_cell.length_b   1.000
_cell.length_c   1.000
_cell.angle_alpha   90.00
_cell.angle_beta   90.00
_cell.angle_gamma   90.00
#
_symmetry.space_group_name_H-M   'P 1'
#
loop_
_entity.id
_entity.type
_entity.pdbx_description
1 polymer ?
#
loop_
_entity_poly.entity_id
_entity_poly.type
_entity_poly.pdbx_seq_one_letter_code
_entity_poly.pdbx_strand_id
1 'polypeptide(L)'
;MTPSPFIGEGSPTSLGSVEVVEVVVVGAAVVVGADVDVSDGEVVAGAADVVVGAVLPPHAVARTAKVRRSEEMRMRLTASECNPLTALRHTGCPATYNSTMSELTRFVETRLSTAANAEKAAGMTRYMKSSMPFYGVQKPGRDLVLRELKNAFRPEDSREYHNAVLELWGLAHREEKYLAIAYAQTFTEFVTIDHLDLFERLVREGAWWDFVDDIAIRLVGVVLRDEPERVGRVMDDWISDPDLWIRRTAIICQLKHKTLTDQERLFRFCLDRGGETEFFIRKAIGWALREYAKTAPEAVTGFLLDHASVWSGLTFREAAKHLDIDRP
;
A
#
# COMPACT_ATOMS: atom_id res chain seq x y z
N MET A 1 24.44 74.39 33.71
CA MET A 1 23.96 73.99 35.05
C MET A 1 24.03 72.47 35.14
N THR A 2 25.04 71.95 35.82
CA THR A 2 25.07 70.63 36.46
C THR A 2 24.54 70.80 37.90
N PRO A 3 23.94 69.79 38.57
CA PRO A 3 24.57 68.49 38.84
C PRO A 3 23.67 67.22 38.78
N SER A 4 24.36 66.07 38.80
CA SER A 4 23.93 64.67 39.05
C SER A 4 23.64 64.41 40.55
N PRO A 5 23.47 63.17 41.09
CA PRO A 5 22.86 61.90 40.62
C PRO A 5 21.88 61.27 41.68
N PHE A 6 21.16 60.18 41.40
CA PHE A 6 20.92 59.07 42.37
C PHE A 6 20.35 57.80 41.69
N ILE A 7 20.75 56.65 42.24
CA ILE A 7 20.67 55.26 41.78
C ILE A 7 19.45 54.54 42.40
N GLY A 8 18.87 53.53 41.73
CA GLY A 8 18.07 52.50 42.42
C GLY A 8 17.13 51.63 41.57
N GLU A 9 17.62 50.42 41.22
CA GLU A 9 16.92 49.13 40.98
C GLU A 9 15.80 48.98 39.93
N GLY A 10 16.11 48.18 38.89
CA GLY A 10 15.16 47.55 37.99
C GLY A 10 15.87 46.48 37.16
N SER A 11 15.63 45.21 37.47
CA SER A 11 16.28 44.01 36.93
C SER A 11 16.27 43.92 35.39
N PRO A 12 17.33 43.35 34.76
CA PRO A 12 17.35 43.10 33.32
C PRO A 12 16.49 41.88 32.98
N THR A 13 15.56 42.08 32.05
CA THR A 13 14.78 41.06 31.34
C THR A 13 15.71 40.01 30.73
N SER A 14 15.52 38.75 31.13
CA SER A 14 16.29 37.61 30.66
C SER A 14 16.11 37.38 29.16
N LEU A 15 17.22 37.29 28.42
CA LEU A 15 17.27 36.60 27.14
C LEU A 15 16.75 35.16 27.33
N GLY A 16 15.78 34.76 26.50
CA GLY A 16 15.16 33.44 26.54
C GLY A 16 16.20 32.32 26.47
N SER A 17 16.10 31.38 27.40
CA SER A 17 16.88 30.16 27.47
C SER A 17 16.66 29.31 26.22
N VAL A 18 17.76 28.94 25.56
CA VAL A 18 17.77 27.92 24.50
C VAL A 18 17.69 26.55 25.17
N GLU A 19 16.57 25.85 25.05
CA GLU A 19 16.49 24.44 25.46
C GLU A 19 17.17 23.55 24.43
N VAL A 20 18.17 22.78 24.88
CA VAL A 20 18.81 21.71 24.11
C VAL A 20 18.14 20.41 24.53
N VAL A 21 17.45 19.75 23.61
CA VAL A 21 16.85 18.44 23.88
C VAL A 21 17.72 17.36 23.21
N GLU A 22 18.13 16.36 23.98
CA GLU A 22 18.73 15.15 23.43
C GLU A 22 17.65 14.23 22.89
N VAL A 23 17.81 13.80 21.64
CA VAL A 23 16.92 12.86 20.98
C VAL A 23 17.72 11.60 20.70
N VAL A 24 17.32 10.49 21.31
CA VAL A 24 17.90 9.17 21.05
C VAL A 24 17.00 8.46 20.05
N VAL A 25 17.54 8.19 18.87
CA VAL A 25 16.85 7.43 17.82
C VAL A 25 17.27 5.97 17.93
N VAL A 26 16.31 5.09 18.21
CA VAL A 26 16.53 3.64 18.24
C VAL A 26 15.55 2.99 17.27
N GLY A 27 16.03 2.67 16.06
CA GLY A 27 15.17 2.13 15.00
C GLY A 27 14.10 3.12 14.54
N ALA A 28 12.85 2.65 14.41
CA ALA A 28 11.71 3.45 13.96
C ALA A 28 11.02 4.26 15.08
N ALA A 29 11.53 4.22 16.31
CA ALA A 29 10.99 4.98 17.44
C ALA A 29 11.88 6.19 17.76
N VAL A 30 11.25 7.35 17.94
CA VAL A 30 11.88 8.59 18.40
C VAL A 30 11.40 8.85 19.82
N VAL A 31 12.30 8.79 20.80
CA VAL A 31 12.01 9.17 22.19
C VAL A 31 12.56 10.58 22.42
N VAL A 32 11.70 11.49 22.87
CA VAL A 32 12.07 12.88 23.20
C VAL A 32 11.72 13.10 24.67
N GLY A 33 12.71 13.17 25.54
CA GLY A 33 12.52 13.39 26.97
C GLY A 33 13.78 13.95 27.61
N ALA A 34 13.61 14.93 28.51
CA ALA A 34 14.67 15.78 29.03
C ALA A 34 15.58 15.16 30.11
N ASP A 35 15.37 13.91 30.52
CA ASP A 35 16.29 13.19 31.41
C ASP A 35 16.16 11.69 31.12
N VAL A 36 17.22 11.09 30.55
CA VAL A 36 17.32 9.63 30.36
C VAL A 36 18.61 9.18 31.04
N ASP A 37 18.49 8.46 32.15
CA ASP A 37 19.61 7.76 32.77
C ASP A 37 19.68 6.32 32.25
N VAL A 38 20.88 5.86 31.90
CA VAL A 38 21.12 4.53 31.31
C VAL A 38 22.11 3.77 32.19
N SER A 39 21.60 2.94 33.09
CA SER A 39 22.38 1.99 33.88
C SER A 39 21.87 0.56 33.66
N ASP A 40 22.76 -0.35 33.29
CA ASP A 40 22.53 -1.80 33.12
C ASP A 40 21.43 -2.22 32.11
N GLY A 41 21.21 -1.43 31.06
CA GLY A 41 20.46 -1.86 29.88
C GLY A 41 18.92 -1.83 30.01
N GLU A 42 18.38 -1.32 31.12
CA GLU A 42 16.97 -0.94 31.24
C GLU A 42 16.81 0.58 31.13
N VAL A 43 15.85 1.03 30.32
CA VAL A 43 15.47 2.45 30.20
C VAL A 43 14.34 2.71 31.19
N VAL A 44 14.60 3.46 32.26
CA VAL A 44 13.57 3.90 33.20
C VAL A 44 13.22 5.35 32.88
N ALA A 45 12.13 5.55 32.14
CA ALA A 45 11.61 6.89 31.84
C ALA A 45 10.71 7.38 32.98
N GLY A 46 10.99 8.57 33.51
CA GLY A 46 10.11 9.28 34.44
C GLY A 46 8.79 9.63 33.77
N ALA A 47 7.69 9.54 34.52
CA ALA A 47 6.32 9.60 34.01
C ALA A 47 5.97 10.91 33.29
N ALA A 48 6.10 10.90 31.96
CA ALA A 48 5.23 11.62 31.02
C ALA A 48 5.40 11.00 29.63
N ASP A 49 4.30 10.45 29.11
CA ASP A 49 4.09 9.98 27.73
C ASP A 49 5.13 9.00 27.14
N VAL A 50 5.01 7.73 27.53
CA VAL A 50 5.71 6.60 26.91
C VAL A 50 4.75 5.83 25.99
N VAL A 51 5.06 5.76 24.68
CA VAL A 51 4.48 4.75 23.77
C VAL A 51 5.58 3.70 23.53
N VAL A 52 5.44 2.51 24.11
CA VAL A 52 6.37 1.39 23.89
C VAL A 52 5.68 0.26 23.13
N GLY A 53 6.36 -0.25 22.11
CA GLY A 53 6.02 -1.52 21.47
C GLY A 53 7.02 -1.94 20.39
N ALA A 54 8.17 -2.49 20.77
CA ALA A 54 8.91 -3.52 20.00
C ALA A 54 10.19 -4.00 20.72
N VAL A 55 10.48 -5.29 20.61
CA VAL A 55 11.75 -5.93 21.02
C VAL A 55 12.83 -5.72 19.94
N LEU A 56 14.04 -5.33 20.33
CA LEU A 56 15.18 -5.09 19.44
C LEU A 56 15.98 -6.38 19.14
N PRO A 57 16.52 -6.56 17.91
CA PRO A 57 17.50 -7.59 17.62
C PRO A 57 18.90 -7.23 18.19
N PRO A 58 19.75 -8.22 18.51
CA PRO A 58 20.95 -8.06 19.36
C PRO A 58 22.14 -7.24 18.79
N HIS A 59 21.96 -6.50 17.68
CA HIS A 59 23.05 -5.76 17.03
C HIS A 59 22.72 -4.30 16.64
N ALA A 60 21.65 -3.70 17.17
CA ALA A 60 21.32 -2.30 16.87
C ALA A 60 22.26 -1.32 17.60
N VAL A 61 22.86 -0.38 16.86
CA VAL A 61 23.71 0.71 17.40
C VAL A 61 22.93 2.03 17.29
N ALA A 62 22.74 2.73 18.41
CA ALA A 62 22.07 4.04 18.46
C ALA A 62 22.96 5.16 17.89
N ARG A 63 22.36 6.14 17.19
CA ARG A 63 23.02 7.40 16.80
C ARG A 63 22.12 8.57 17.18
N THR A 64 22.70 9.58 17.82
CA THR A 64 22.03 10.83 18.18
C THR A 64 22.14 11.87 17.05
N ALA A 65 21.09 12.65 16.82
CA ALA A 65 21.08 13.76 15.87
C ALA A 65 20.43 15.00 16.49
N LYS A 66 21.04 16.18 16.28
CA LYS A 66 20.51 17.48 16.76
C LYS A 66 19.70 18.18 15.67
N VAL A 67 18.48 18.60 15.95
CA VAL A 67 17.62 19.37 15.02
C VAL A 67 17.23 20.72 15.64
N ARG A 68 17.31 21.81 14.88
CA ARG A 68 16.87 23.17 15.28
C ARG A 68 15.44 23.42 14.78
N ARG A 69 14.55 23.95 15.63
CA ARG A 69 13.23 24.46 15.22
C ARG A 69 13.33 25.94 14.81
N SER A 70 12.68 26.35 13.72
CA SER A 70 12.35 27.75 13.38
C SER A 70 10.82 27.94 13.29
N GLU A 71 10.36 29.16 13.57
CA GLU A 71 8.94 29.53 13.78
C GLU A 71 8.02 29.42 12.55
N GLU A 72 8.56 29.21 11.34
CA GLU A 72 7.76 29.11 10.10
C GLU A 72 6.86 27.86 10.03
N MET A 73 7.11 26.84 10.85
CA MET A 73 6.30 25.60 10.86
C MET A 73 4.95 25.76 11.58
N ARG A 74 4.68 26.92 12.19
CA ARG A 74 3.51 27.13 13.06
C ARG A 74 2.24 27.64 12.35
N MET A 75 2.27 27.83 11.02
CA MET A 75 1.18 28.51 10.29
C MET A 75 0.51 27.70 9.16
N ARG A 76 0.55 26.36 9.20
CA ARG A 76 -0.13 25.50 8.20
C ARG A 76 -1.08 24.43 8.74
N LEU A 77 -1.43 24.46 10.03
CA LEU A 77 -2.41 23.55 10.62
C LEU A 77 -3.74 24.27 10.88
N THR A 78 -4.45 24.69 9.83
CA THR A 78 -5.88 25.00 9.93
C THR A 78 -6.61 24.69 8.63
N ALA A 79 -7.59 23.78 8.74
CA ALA A 79 -8.72 23.54 7.85
C ALA A 79 -8.45 22.96 6.44
N SER A 80 -7.98 21.70 6.36
CA SER A 80 -8.26 20.81 5.20
C SER A 80 -8.11 19.32 5.51
N GLU A 81 -8.29 18.89 6.77
CA GLU A 81 -8.18 17.48 7.16
C GLU A 81 -9.49 17.01 7.82
N CYS A 82 -10.53 16.90 6.99
CA CYS A 82 -11.66 16.02 7.27
C CYS A 82 -11.82 15.08 6.08
N ASN A 83 -10.82 14.22 5.87
CA ASN A 83 -11.02 12.98 5.13
C ASN A 83 -11.30 11.89 6.18
N PRO A 84 -12.54 11.37 6.28
CA PRO A 84 -12.90 10.40 7.32
C PRO A 84 -12.16 9.05 7.22
N LEU A 85 -11.33 8.84 6.19
CA LEU A 85 -10.53 7.63 6.01
C LEU A 85 -9.12 7.71 6.61
N THR A 86 -8.62 8.89 6.97
CA THR A 86 -7.28 9.03 7.60
C THR A 86 -7.32 8.77 9.12
N ALA A 87 -8.51 8.82 9.73
CA ALA A 87 -8.70 8.78 11.19
C ALA A 87 -8.84 7.36 11.80
N LEU A 88 -8.67 6.29 11.02
CA LEU A 88 -8.78 4.90 11.52
C LEU A 88 -7.43 4.20 11.77
N ARG A 89 -6.32 4.93 11.75
CA ARG A 89 -5.03 4.38 12.19
C ARG A 89 -4.99 4.31 13.72
N HIS A 90 -4.94 3.08 14.22
CA HIS A 90 -4.68 2.69 15.61
C HIS A 90 -5.86 2.68 16.60
N THR A 91 -6.67 1.62 16.50
CA THR A 91 -7.04 0.83 17.69
C THR A 91 -6.71 -0.64 17.41
N GLY A 92 -5.46 -1.02 17.64
CA GLY A 92 -5.05 -2.42 17.66
C GLY A 92 -5.58 -3.07 18.94
N CYS A 93 -6.56 -3.95 18.81
CA CYS A 93 -6.77 -4.99 19.80
C CYS A 93 -5.74 -6.09 19.51
N PRO A 94 -4.88 -6.49 20.47
CA PRO A 94 -3.95 -7.58 20.24
C PRO A 94 -4.75 -8.88 20.21
N ALA A 95 -5.14 -9.32 19.01
CA ALA A 95 -5.62 -10.67 18.82
C ALA A 95 -4.44 -11.61 19.10
N THR A 96 -4.44 -12.24 20.26
CA THR A 96 -3.59 -13.40 20.55
C THR A 96 -3.99 -14.50 19.58
N TYR A 97 -3.30 -14.59 18.44
CA TYR A 97 -3.44 -15.70 17.50
C TYR A 97 -2.81 -16.94 18.15
N ASN A 98 -3.64 -17.76 18.80
CA ASN A 98 -3.26 -19.12 19.16
C ASN A 98 -2.84 -19.86 17.88
N SER A 99 -1.62 -20.38 17.84
CA SER A 99 -0.96 -21.02 16.69
C SER A 99 -1.55 -22.37 16.26
N THR A 100 -2.87 -22.57 16.38
CA THR A 100 -3.57 -23.71 15.78
C THR A 100 -4.13 -23.29 14.43
N MET A 101 -3.59 -23.90 13.36
CA MET A 101 -4.07 -23.76 11.99
C MET A 101 -5.59 -23.95 11.92
N SER A 102 -6.31 -22.98 11.35
CA SER A 102 -7.77 -23.02 11.20
C SER A 102 -8.21 -24.19 10.30
N GLU A 103 -9.48 -24.57 10.36
CA GLU A 103 -10.01 -25.61 9.47
C GLU A 103 -9.93 -25.19 8.00
N LEU A 104 -10.12 -23.90 7.72
CA LEU A 104 -10.02 -23.30 6.40
C LEU A 104 -8.59 -23.40 5.82
N THR A 105 -7.57 -23.05 6.60
CA THR A 105 -6.17 -23.13 6.16
C THR A 105 -5.74 -24.58 5.96
N ARG A 106 -6.08 -25.47 6.90
CA ARG A 106 -5.82 -26.92 6.78
C ARG A 106 -6.49 -27.53 5.54
N PHE A 107 -7.72 -27.11 5.23
CA PHE A 107 -8.43 -27.56 4.04
C PHE A 107 -7.66 -27.22 2.76
N VAL A 108 -7.23 -25.95 2.63
CA VAL A 108 -6.51 -25.48 1.45
C VAL A 108 -5.16 -26.17 1.29
N GLU A 109 -4.36 -26.22 2.35
CA GLU A 109 -3.06 -26.90 2.32
C GLU A 109 -3.20 -28.38 1.93
N THR A 110 -4.19 -29.07 2.49
CA THR A 110 -4.44 -30.50 2.19
C THR A 110 -4.79 -30.69 0.71
N ARG A 111 -5.69 -29.86 0.18
CA ARG A 111 -6.13 -29.95 -1.23
C ARG A 111 -5.01 -29.60 -2.20
N LEU A 112 -4.23 -28.55 -1.92
CA LEU A 112 -3.11 -28.16 -2.76
C LEU A 112 -1.97 -29.18 -2.69
N SER A 113 -1.66 -29.71 -1.51
CA SER A 113 -0.65 -30.76 -1.33
C SER A 113 -1.02 -32.04 -2.07
N THR A 114 -2.30 -32.43 -2.04
CA THR A 114 -2.79 -33.61 -2.78
C THR A 114 -2.68 -33.43 -4.30
N ALA A 115 -2.88 -32.20 -4.78
CA ALA A 115 -2.77 -31.87 -6.21
C ALA A 115 -1.35 -31.47 -6.64
N ALA A 116 -0.37 -31.50 -5.74
CA ALA A 116 0.96 -30.95 -5.97
C ALA A 116 1.71 -31.69 -7.09
N ASN A 117 2.53 -30.96 -7.82
CA ASN A 117 3.39 -31.48 -8.87
C ASN A 117 4.76 -30.78 -8.82
N ALA A 118 5.77 -31.49 -8.33
CA ALA A 118 7.12 -30.95 -8.11
C ALA A 118 7.80 -30.44 -9.39
N GLU A 119 7.59 -31.11 -10.53
CA GLU A 119 8.16 -30.68 -11.82
C GLU A 119 7.58 -29.33 -12.27
N LYS A 120 6.25 -29.19 -12.17
CA LYS A 120 5.56 -27.93 -12.47
C LYS A 120 5.94 -26.85 -11.47
N ALA A 121 6.06 -27.18 -10.18
CA ALA A 121 6.47 -26.24 -9.14
C ALA A 121 7.84 -25.61 -9.46
N ALA A 122 8.81 -26.41 -9.89
CA ALA A 122 10.13 -25.92 -10.29
C ALA A 122 10.05 -24.98 -11.51
N GLY A 123 9.20 -25.30 -12.50
CA GLY A 123 8.95 -24.43 -13.65
C GLY A 123 8.31 -23.09 -13.26
N MET A 124 7.29 -23.13 -12.42
CA MET A 124 6.56 -21.95 -11.93
C MET A 124 7.46 -21.04 -11.09
N THR A 125 8.31 -21.62 -10.23
CA THR A 125 9.31 -20.90 -9.42
C THR A 125 10.28 -20.13 -10.31
N ARG A 126 10.84 -20.77 -11.35
CA ARG A 126 11.75 -20.13 -12.30
C ARG A 126 11.09 -18.99 -13.06
N TYR A 127 9.86 -19.21 -13.53
CA TYR A 127 9.11 -18.19 -14.29
C TYR A 127 8.86 -16.94 -13.44
N MET A 128 8.44 -17.11 -12.19
CA MET A 128 8.16 -15.98 -11.29
C MET A 128 9.40 -15.40 -10.62
N LYS A 129 10.58 -16.03 -10.77
CA LYS A 129 11.80 -15.71 -10.01
C LYS A 129 11.50 -15.62 -8.50
N SER A 130 10.69 -16.55 -8.03
CA SER A 130 10.02 -16.49 -6.72
C SER A 130 10.91 -17.07 -5.62
N SER A 131 10.97 -16.39 -4.47
CA SER A 131 11.44 -16.97 -3.20
C SER A 131 10.33 -17.77 -2.49
N MET A 132 9.08 -17.50 -2.83
CA MET A 132 7.92 -18.21 -2.30
C MET A 132 7.80 -19.60 -2.94
N PRO A 133 7.59 -20.67 -2.15
CA PRO A 133 7.42 -22.02 -2.67
C PRO A 133 6.13 -22.14 -3.49
N PHE A 134 6.12 -23.15 -4.36
CA PHE A 134 4.95 -23.53 -5.15
C PHE A 134 4.62 -24.99 -4.90
N TYR A 135 3.32 -25.31 -4.90
CA TYR A 135 2.85 -26.69 -5.00
C TYR A 135 2.98 -27.25 -6.42
N GLY A 136 3.00 -26.39 -7.45
CA GLY A 136 2.94 -26.78 -8.86
C GLY A 136 1.52 -26.93 -9.39
N VAL A 137 0.54 -26.35 -8.69
CA VAL A 137 -0.88 -26.45 -9.04
C VAL A 137 -1.25 -25.30 -9.97
N GLN A 138 -1.47 -25.63 -11.24
CA GLN A 138 -1.88 -24.66 -12.26
C GLN A 138 -3.34 -24.20 -12.04
N LYS A 139 -3.72 -23.11 -12.70
CA LYS A 139 -5.05 -22.50 -12.56
C LYS A 139 -6.23 -23.49 -12.62
N PRO A 140 -6.31 -24.43 -13.58
CA PRO A 140 -7.43 -25.40 -13.61
C PRO A 140 -7.54 -26.24 -12.34
N GLY A 141 -6.40 -26.63 -11.73
CA GLY A 141 -6.39 -27.34 -10.45
C GLY A 141 -6.83 -26.45 -9.29
N ARG A 142 -6.35 -25.19 -9.26
CA ARG A 142 -6.76 -24.22 -8.24
C ARG A 142 -8.24 -23.87 -8.32
N ASP A 143 -8.80 -23.79 -9.53
CA ASP A 143 -10.23 -23.52 -9.74
C ASP A 143 -11.12 -24.65 -9.17
N LEU A 144 -10.63 -25.90 -9.13
CA LEU A 144 -11.32 -27.01 -8.43
C LEU A 144 -11.26 -26.82 -6.91
N VAL A 145 -10.08 -26.51 -6.37
CA VAL A 145 -9.91 -26.26 -4.93
C VAL A 145 -10.77 -25.08 -4.47
N LEU A 146 -10.79 -23.99 -5.24
CA LEU A 146 -11.63 -22.82 -4.96
C LEU A 146 -13.12 -23.17 -4.91
N ARG A 147 -13.58 -24.04 -5.81
CA ARG A 147 -15.00 -24.46 -5.86
C ARG A 147 -15.40 -25.18 -4.57
N GLU A 148 -14.54 -26.06 -4.05
CA GLU A 148 -14.80 -26.74 -2.79
C GLU A 148 -14.69 -25.78 -1.61
N LEU A 149 -13.63 -24.96 -1.60
CA LEU A 149 -13.36 -23.96 -0.55
C LEU A 149 -14.55 -23.01 -0.34
N LYS A 150 -15.09 -22.42 -1.41
CA LYS A 150 -16.19 -21.44 -1.30
C LYS A 150 -17.51 -22.06 -0.83
N ASN A 151 -17.69 -23.36 -1.02
CA ASN A 151 -18.90 -24.07 -0.58
C ASN A 151 -18.77 -24.50 0.88
N ALA A 152 -17.58 -24.92 1.30
CA ALA A 152 -17.32 -25.38 2.66
C ALA A 152 -17.14 -24.22 3.66
N PHE A 153 -16.59 -23.09 3.20
CA PHE A 153 -16.23 -21.95 4.04
C PHE A 153 -16.78 -20.65 3.45
N ARG A 154 -18.10 -20.56 3.30
CA ARG A 154 -18.77 -19.30 2.92
C ARG A 154 -18.80 -18.37 4.14
N PRO A 155 -18.30 -17.12 4.03
CA PRO A 155 -18.37 -16.20 5.15
C PRO A 155 -19.81 -15.73 5.36
N GLU A 156 -20.26 -15.69 6.60
CA GLU A 156 -21.61 -15.22 6.95
C GLU A 156 -21.68 -13.69 7.03
N ASP A 157 -20.55 -13.04 7.37
CA ASP A 157 -20.45 -11.60 7.53
C ASP A 157 -19.12 -11.01 7.02
N SER A 158 -19.05 -9.68 7.07
CA SER A 158 -17.90 -8.87 6.64
C SER A 158 -16.61 -9.21 7.40
N ARG A 159 -16.72 -9.58 8.70
CA ARG A 159 -15.58 -9.91 9.55
C ARG A 159 -15.03 -11.29 9.21
N GLU A 160 -15.89 -12.27 9.00
CA GLU A 160 -15.50 -13.60 8.54
C GLU A 160 -14.86 -13.56 7.16
N TYR A 161 -15.41 -12.77 6.23
CA TYR A 161 -14.79 -12.53 4.92
C TYR A 161 -13.38 -11.97 5.08
N HIS A 162 -13.22 -10.91 5.87
CA HIS A 162 -11.92 -10.26 6.11
C HIS A 162 -10.91 -11.26 6.69
N ASN A 163 -11.30 -11.99 7.73
CA ASN A 163 -10.42 -12.95 8.40
C ASN A 163 -10.04 -14.11 7.49
N ALA A 164 -11.00 -14.68 6.75
CA ALA A 164 -10.73 -15.77 5.81
C ALA A 164 -9.75 -15.36 4.71
N VAL A 165 -9.90 -14.15 4.13
CA VAL A 165 -8.96 -13.63 3.13
C VAL A 165 -7.56 -13.48 3.71
N LEU A 166 -7.42 -12.91 4.93
CA LEU A 166 -6.13 -12.77 5.58
C LEU A 166 -5.49 -14.10 5.99
N GLU A 167 -6.28 -15.06 6.46
CA GLU A 167 -5.79 -16.40 6.81
C GLU A 167 -5.23 -17.11 5.59
N LEU A 168 -5.95 -17.12 4.46
CA LEU A 168 -5.45 -17.69 3.21
C LEU A 168 -4.22 -16.96 2.70
N TRP A 169 -4.23 -15.63 2.81
CA TRP A 169 -3.10 -14.81 2.39
C TRP A 169 -1.86 -15.05 3.24
N GLY A 170 -2.01 -15.36 4.53
CA GLY A 170 -0.91 -15.64 5.45
C GLY A 170 -0.18 -16.95 5.20
N LEU A 171 -0.69 -17.82 4.33
CA LEU A 171 -0.05 -19.10 4.01
C LEU A 171 1.21 -18.92 3.14
N ALA A 172 2.06 -19.95 3.14
CA ALA A 172 3.46 -19.86 2.71
C ALA A 172 3.69 -19.98 1.20
N HIS A 173 2.78 -20.59 0.45
CA HIS A 173 2.92 -20.90 -0.97
C HIS A 173 2.18 -19.91 -1.85
N ARG A 174 2.69 -19.75 -3.07
CA ARG A 174 2.15 -18.78 -4.02
C ARG A 174 0.73 -19.11 -4.46
N GLU A 175 0.40 -20.39 -4.59
CA GLU A 175 -0.96 -20.81 -4.96
C GLU A 175 -2.03 -20.47 -3.91
N GLU A 176 -1.65 -20.35 -2.64
CA GLU A 176 -2.57 -20.01 -1.56
C GLU A 176 -2.97 -18.54 -1.63
N LYS A 177 -2.03 -17.66 -1.97
CA LYS A 177 -2.32 -16.25 -2.25
C LYS A 177 -3.23 -16.06 -3.47
N TYR A 178 -3.06 -16.89 -4.51
CA TYR A 178 -4.03 -16.90 -5.63
C TYR A 178 -5.42 -17.34 -5.18
N LEU A 179 -5.52 -18.32 -4.28
CA LEU A 179 -6.80 -18.74 -3.71
C LEU A 179 -7.40 -17.67 -2.81
N ALA A 180 -6.61 -16.95 -2.01
CA ALA A 180 -7.07 -15.84 -1.19
C ALA A 180 -7.72 -14.73 -2.04
N ILE A 181 -7.06 -14.34 -3.14
CA ILE A 181 -7.59 -13.35 -4.08
C ILE A 181 -8.86 -13.88 -4.76
N ALA A 182 -8.86 -15.12 -5.23
CA ALA A 182 -10.02 -15.69 -5.91
C ALA A 182 -11.22 -15.93 -4.97
N TYR A 183 -10.95 -16.25 -3.70
CA TYR A 183 -11.94 -16.32 -2.63
C TYR A 183 -12.54 -14.94 -2.37
N ALA A 184 -11.69 -13.90 -2.22
CA ALA A 184 -12.14 -12.51 -2.07
C ALA A 184 -13.06 -12.07 -3.21
N GLN A 185 -12.73 -12.43 -4.46
CA GLN A 185 -13.53 -12.12 -5.65
C GLN A 185 -14.86 -12.90 -5.73
N THR A 186 -14.97 -14.04 -5.03
CA THR A 186 -16.15 -14.91 -5.12
C THR A 186 -17.33 -14.33 -4.36
N PHE A 187 -17.09 -13.65 -3.24
CA PHE A 187 -18.14 -13.07 -2.39
C PHE A 187 -18.22 -11.56 -2.65
N THR A 188 -18.79 -11.22 -3.81
CA THR A 188 -18.87 -9.83 -4.31
C THR A 188 -19.62 -8.89 -3.38
N GLU A 189 -20.53 -9.42 -2.55
CA GLU A 189 -21.26 -8.68 -1.52
C GLU A 189 -20.35 -8.05 -0.45
N PHE A 190 -19.11 -8.55 -0.29
CA PHE A 190 -18.11 -8.02 0.62
C PHE A 190 -16.99 -7.26 -0.11
N VAL A 191 -17.07 -7.08 -1.43
CA VAL A 191 -16.11 -6.26 -2.17
C VAL A 191 -16.59 -4.80 -2.14
N THR A 192 -16.50 -4.20 -0.95
CA THR A 192 -16.99 -2.84 -0.68
C THR A 192 -15.85 -1.94 -0.18
N ILE A 193 -16.14 -0.66 0.03
CA ILE A 193 -15.15 0.30 0.51
C ILE A 193 -14.65 -0.02 1.92
N ASP A 194 -15.43 -0.74 2.72
CA ASP A 194 -15.07 -1.15 4.08
C ASP A 194 -13.86 -2.12 4.09
N HIS A 195 -13.58 -2.78 2.96
CA HIS A 195 -12.42 -3.66 2.78
C HIS A 195 -11.32 -3.05 1.92
N LEU A 196 -11.38 -1.75 1.60
CA LEU A 196 -10.34 -1.12 0.79
C LEU A 196 -8.96 -1.18 1.48
N ASP A 197 -8.90 -1.05 2.80
CA ASP A 197 -7.67 -1.20 3.60
C ASP A 197 -7.12 -2.63 3.54
N LEU A 198 -8.02 -3.64 3.51
CA LEU A 198 -7.62 -5.03 3.29
C LEU A 198 -6.98 -5.18 1.91
N PHE A 199 -7.60 -4.64 0.85
CA PHE A 199 -7.05 -4.74 -0.50
C PHE A 199 -5.73 -3.99 -0.65
N GLU A 200 -5.58 -2.83 -0.02
CA GLU A 200 -4.29 -2.12 0.07
C GLU A 200 -3.22 -3.01 0.69
N ARG A 201 -3.53 -3.64 1.83
CA ARG A 201 -2.61 -4.56 2.51
C ARG A 201 -2.18 -5.70 1.59
N LEU A 202 -3.10 -6.33 0.87
CA LEU A 202 -2.77 -7.39 -0.09
C LEU A 202 -1.85 -6.88 -1.22
N VAL A 203 -2.06 -5.66 -1.72
CA VAL A 203 -1.19 -5.06 -2.73
C VAL A 203 0.24 -4.87 -2.20
N ARG A 204 0.38 -4.26 -1.02
CA ARG A 204 1.68 -3.97 -0.41
C ARG A 204 2.44 -5.24 -0.03
N GLU A 205 1.76 -6.22 0.55
CA GLU A 205 2.39 -7.48 0.97
C GLU A 205 2.67 -8.40 -0.23
N GLY A 206 1.86 -8.35 -1.27
CA GLY A 206 1.98 -9.21 -2.45
C GLY A 206 3.09 -8.74 -3.38
N ALA A 207 3.21 -7.43 -3.57
CA ALA A 207 4.30 -6.73 -4.27
C ALA A 207 4.82 -7.43 -5.54
N TRP A 208 3.92 -8.01 -6.33
CA TRP A 208 4.22 -8.62 -7.62
C TRP A 208 3.00 -8.59 -8.54
N TRP A 209 3.25 -8.50 -9.85
CA TRP A 209 2.21 -8.24 -10.84
C TRP A 209 1.11 -9.28 -10.88
N ASP A 210 1.42 -10.55 -10.60
CA ASP A 210 0.45 -11.65 -10.67
C ASP A 210 -0.58 -11.62 -9.55
N PHE A 211 -0.27 -10.97 -8.42
CA PHE A 211 -1.23 -10.71 -7.35
C PHE A 211 -1.89 -9.34 -7.54
N VAL A 212 -1.06 -8.31 -7.71
CA VAL A 212 -1.49 -6.91 -7.72
C VAL A 212 -2.47 -6.65 -8.86
N ASP A 213 -2.27 -7.25 -10.04
CA ASP A 213 -3.15 -7.00 -11.18
C ASP A 213 -4.58 -7.48 -10.89
N ASP A 214 -4.75 -8.68 -10.34
CA ASP A 214 -6.08 -9.19 -10.01
C ASP A 214 -6.72 -8.40 -8.85
N ILE A 215 -5.95 -8.01 -7.83
CA ILE A 215 -6.47 -7.17 -6.73
C ILE A 215 -6.91 -5.81 -7.28
N ALA A 216 -6.08 -5.16 -8.10
CA ALA A 216 -6.36 -3.87 -8.69
C ALA A 216 -7.61 -3.89 -9.57
N ILE A 217 -7.72 -4.87 -10.46
CA ILE A 217 -8.78 -4.91 -11.48
C ILE A 217 -10.09 -5.46 -10.91
N ARG A 218 -10.02 -6.46 -10.02
CA ARG A 218 -11.19 -7.24 -9.58
C ARG A 218 -11.69 -6.90 -8.19
N LEU A 219 -10.87 -6.28 -7.34
CA LEU A 219 -11.27 -5.85 -6.01
C LEU A 219 -11.35 -4.32 -5.99
N VAL A 220 -10.21 -3.62 -6.04
CA VAL A 220 -10.17 -2.15 -6.00
C VAL A 220 -11.00 -1.53 -7.13
N GLY A 221 -10.87 -2.07 -8.35
CA GLY A 221 -11.65 -1.64 -9.51
C GLY A 221 -13.15 -1.85 -9.36
N VAL A 222 -13.60 -2.87 -8.62
CA VAL A 222 -15.03 -3.06 -8.32
C VAL A 222 -15.51 -1.99 -7.35
N VAL A 223 -14.77 -1.78 -6.25
CA VAL A 223 -15.13 -0.75 -5.27
C VAL A 223 -15.12 0.65 -5.89
N LEU A 224 -14.13 0.97 -6.74
CA LEU A 224 -14.07 2.25 -7.44
C LEU A 224 -15.27 2.49 -8.36
N ARG A 225 -15.72 1.45 -9.07
CA ARG A 225 -16.90 1.57 -9.93
C ARG A 225 -18.17 1.85 -9.12
N ASP A 226 -18.29 1.21 -7.96
CA ASP A 226 -19.49 1.29 -7.14
C ASP A 226 -19.50 2.57 -6.27
N GLU A 227 -18.32 3.11 -5.93
CA GLU A 227 -18.15 4.36 -5.17
C GLU A 227 -17.10 5.32 -5.79
N PRO A 228 -17.37 5.87 -7.00
CA PRO A 228 -16.37 6.60 -7.80
C PRO A 228 -15.82 7.85 -7.12
N GLU A 229 -16.65 8.59 -6.37
CA GLU A 229 -16.19 9.80 -5.69
C GLU A 229 -15.31 9.50 -4.47
N ARG A 230 -15.71 8.53 -3.62
CA ARG A 230 -14.99 8.22 -2.38
C ARG A 230 -13.69 7.49 -2.66
N VAL A 231 -13.73 6.45 -3.49
CA VAL A 231 -12.55 5.66 -3.85
C VAL A 231 -11.67 6.41 -4.85
N GLY A 232 -12.26 7.27 -5.71
CA GLY A 232 -11.49 8.13 -6.61
C GLY A 232 -10.48 9.00 -5.86
N ARG A 233 -10.89 9.60 -4.72
CA ARG A 233 -9.96 10.37 -3.87
C ARG A 233 -8.83 9.51 -3.32
N VAL A 234 -9.11 8.26 -2.94
CA VAL A 234 -8.05 7.32 -2.50
C VAL A 234 -7.09 7.02 -3.66
N MET A 235 -7.60 6.84 -4.87
CA MET A 235 -6.75 6.63 -6.05
C MET A 235 -5.90 7.86 -6.38
N ASP A 236 -6.40 9.07 -6.11
CA ASP A 236 -5.65 10.33 -6.26
C ASP A 236 -4.47 10.42 -5.30
N ASP A 237 -4.59 9.82 -4.12
CA ASP A 237 -3.47 9.67 -3.19
C ASP A 237 -2.53 8.54 -3.66
N TRP A 238 -3.09 7.39 -4.04
CA TRP A 238 -2.33 6.20 -4.43
C TRP A 238 -1.45 6.40 -5.66
N ILE A 239 -1.85 7.25 -6.62
CA ILE A 239 -1.01 7.53 -7.79
C ILE A 239 0.34 8.11 -7.37
N SER A 240 0.45 8.79 -6.23
CA SER A 240 1.68 9.40 -5.70
C SER A 240 2.33 8.63 -4.56
N ASP A 241 1.86 7.42 -4.25
CA ASP A 241 2.44 6.57 -3.21
C ASP A 241 3.90 6.19 -3.52
N PRO A 242 4.81 6.09 -2.53
CA PRO A 242 6.18 5.62 -2.76
C PRO A 242 6.27 4.18 -3.27
N ASP A 243 5.29 3.33 -2.95
CA ASP A 243 5.21 1.95 -3.42
C ASP A 243 4.70 1.88 -4.87
N LEU A 244 5.51 1.33 -5.76
CA LEU A 244 5.16 1.18 -7.17
C LEU A 244 3.93 0.29 -7.39
N TRP A 245 3.64 -0.66 -6.49
CA TRP A 245 2.49 -1.55 -6.63
C TRP A 245 1.17 -0.85 -6.32
N ILE A 246 1.21 0.12 -5.41
CA ILE A 246 0.08 1.02 -5.12
C ILE A 246 -0.17 1.95 -6.31
N ARG A 247 0.89 2.58 -6.84
CA ARG A 247 0.78 3.39 -8.07
C ARG A 247 0.27 2.58 -9.26
N ARG A 248 0.80 1.36 -9.44
CA ARG A 248 0.32 0.43 -10.48
C ARG A 248 -1.16 0.13 -10.32
N THR A 249 -1.62 -0.09 -9.09
CA THR A 249 -3.03 -0.33 -8.79
C THR A 249 -3.89 0.88 -9.21
N ALA A 250 -3.50 2.10 -8.85
CA ALA A 250 -4.21 3.31 -9.26
C ALA A 250 -4.31 3.42 -10.79
N ILE A 251 -3.25 3.09 -11.53
CA ILE A 251 -3.23 3.13 -13.00
C ILE A 251 -4.17 2.10 -13.64
N ILE A 252 -4.25 0.87 -13.10
CA ILE A 252 -4.95 -0.25 -13.75
C ILE A 252 -6.30 -0.61 -13.10
N CYS A 253 -6.73 0.06 -12.03
CA CYS A 253 -7.99 -0.25 -11.36
C CYS A 253 -9.22 -0.11 -12.28
N GLN A 254 -9.17 0.77 -13.27
CA GLN A 254 -10.26 1.01 -14.23
C GLN A 254 -10.23 0.09 -15.46
N LEU A 255 -9.29 -0.86 -15.55
CA LEU A 255 -8.99 -1.61 -16.77
C LEU A 255 -10.22 -2.28 -17.41
N LYS A 256 -11.22 -2.67 -16.62
CA LYS A 256 -12.43 -3.36 -17.13
C LYS A 256 -13.71 -2.52 -17.09
N HIS A 257 -13.61 -1.22 -16.84
CA HIS A 257 -14.76 -0.31 -16.73
C HIS A 257 -15.37 0.07 -18.07
N LYS A 258 -14.61 -0.02 -19.18
CA LYS A 258 -15.08 0.32 -20.54
C LYS A 258 -15.68 1.73 -20.59
N THR A 259 -16.97 1.87 -20.92
CA THR A 259 -17.69 3.14 -20.99
C THR A 259 -17.85 3.83 -19.62
N LEU A 260 -17.62 3.11 -18.52
CA LEU A 260 -17.63 3.66 -17.16
C LEU A 260 -16.26 4.21 -16.72
N THR A 261 -15.23 4.12 -17.57
CA THR A 261 -13.90 4.63 -17.24
C THR A 261 -13.94 6.15 -17.11
N ASP A 262 -13.45 6.67 -15.98
CA ASP A 262 -13.11 8.08 -15.80
C ASP A 262 -11.85 8.38 -16.63
N GLN A 263 -12.09 8.86 -17.86
CA GLN A 263 -11.05 9.17 -18.84
C GLN A 263 -10.08 10.22 -18.31
N GLU A 264 -10.58 11.27 -17.69
CA GLU A 264 -9.77 12.38 -17.21
C GLU A 264 -8.79 11.89 -16.14
N ARG A 265 -9.26 11.10 -15.17
CA ARG A 265 -8.42 10.49 -14.15
C ARG A 265 -7.40 9.53 -14.75
N LEU A 266 -7.82 8.65 -15.67
CA LEU A 266 -6.90 7.72 -16.32
C LEU A 266 -5.76 8.46 -17.05
N PHE A 267 -6.10 9.47 -17.85
CA PHE A 267 -5.12 10.24 -18.61
C PHE A 267 -4.20 11.04 -17.69
N ARG A 268 -4.74 11.69 -16.66
CA ARG A 268 -3.93 12.38 -15.64
C ARG A 268 -2.95 11.42 -14.95
N PHE A 269 -3.41 10.27 -14.46
CA PHE A 269 -2.53 9.28 -13.82
C PHE A 269 -1.43 8.78 -14.75
N CYS A 270 -1.76 8.57 -16.02
CA CYS A 270 -0.77 8.17 -17.03
C CYS A 270 0.27 9.28 -17.27
N LEU A 271 -0.13 10.55 -17.34
CA LEU A 271 0.82 11.68 -17.48
C LEU A 271 1.69 11.84 -16.23
N ASP A 272 1.07 11.86 -15.05
CA ASP A 272 1.76 12.05 -13.77
C ASP A 272 2.90 11.05 -13.58
N ARG A 273 2.72 9.82 -14.08
CA ARG A 273 3.69 8.71 -14.00
C ARG A 273 4.40 8.43 -15.32
N GLY A 274 4.18 9.22 -16.36
CA GLY A 274 4.71 8.99 -17.70
C GLY A 274 6.24 9.01 -17.76
N GLY A 275 6.87 9.81 -16.89
CA GLY A 275 8.32 9.90 -16.74
C GLY A 275 8.97 8.77 -15.93
N GLU A 276 8.21 7.87 -15.31
CA GLU A 276 8.78 6.79 -14.51
C GLU A 276 9.67 5.85 -15.34
N THR A 277 10.77 5.41 -14.74
CA THR A 277 11.71 4.45 -15.35
C THR A 277 11.36 2.99 -15.08
N GLU A 278 10.56 2.74 -14.04
CA GLU A 278 10.19 1.40 -13.60
C GLU A 278 9.42 0.63 -14.66
N PHE A 279 9.88 -0.59 -14.94
CA PHE A 279 9.32 -1.45 -15.99
C PHE A 279 7.82 -1.73 -15.78
N PHE A 280 7.43 -2.05 -14.55
CA PHE A 280 6.04 -2.40 -14.24
C PHE A 280 5.09 -1.20 -14.36
N ILE A 281 5.54 0.02 -14.05
CA ILE A 281 4.72 1.22 -14.23
C ILE A 281 4.57 1.56 -15.72
N ARG A 282 5.67 1.52 -16.50
CA ARG A 282 5.61 1.71 -17.96
C ARG A 282 4.65 0.74 -18.64
N LYS A 283 4.65 -0.53 -18.21
CA LYS A 283 3.71 -1.56 -18.68
C LYS A 283 2.28 -1.31 -18.20
N ALA A 284 2.09 -0.82 -16.98
CA ALA A 284 0.76 -0.47 -16.45
C ALA A 284 0.10 0.61 -17.31
N ILE A 285 0.82 1.72 -17.56
CA ILE A 285 0.35 2.84 -18.38
C ILE A 285 -0.02 2.35 -19.78
N GLY A 286 0.90 1.64 -20.44
CA GLY A 286 0.66 1.12 -21.78
C GLY A 286 -0.53 0.16 -21.84
N TRP A 287 -0.71 -0.69 -20.82
CA TRP A 287 -1.84 -1.62 -20.77
C TRP A 287 -3.17 -0.91 -20.51
N ALA A 288 -3.21 0.05 -19.58
CA ALA A 288 -4.41 0.81 -19.26
C ALA A 288 -4.91 1.57 -20.50
N LEU A 289 -4.01 2.29 -21.20
CA LEU A 289 -4.33 3.00 -22.44
C LEU A 289 -4.76 2.04 -23.56
N ARG A 290 -4.03 0.94 -23.77
CA ARG A 290 -4.39 -0.08 -24.78
C ARG A 290 -5.78 -0.66 -24.53
N GLU A 291 -6.11 -0.95 -23.29
CA GLU A 291 -7.41 -1.52 -22.96
C GLU A 291 -8.52 -0.47 -23.15
N TYR A 292 -8.30 0.77 -22.73
CA TYR A 292 -9.26 1.84 -22.91
C TYR A 292 -9.46 2.23 -24.39
N ALA A 293 -8.43 2.08 -25.23
CA ALA A 293 -8.52 2.28 -26.67
C ALA A 293 -9.55 1.36 -27.36
N LYS A 294 -9.92 0.22 -26.74
CA LYS A 294 -11.01 -0.63 -27.24
C LYS A 294 -12.38 0.02 -27.11
N THR A 295 -12.49 1.06 -26.27
CA THR A 295 -13.73 1.82 -26.01
C THR A 295 -13.66 3.21 -26.64
N ALA A 296 -12.53 3.91 -26.49
CA ALA A 296 -12.34 5.28 -26.99
C ALA A 296 -11.02 5.42 -27.78
N PRO A 297 -10.92 4.80 -28.98
CA PRO A 297 -9.68 4.75 -29.75
C PRO A 297 -9.19 6.13 -30.18
N GLU A 298 -10.09 7.04 -30.58
CA GLU A 298 -9.73 8.39 -31.03
C GLU A 298 -9.16 9.22 -29.87
N ALA A 299 -9.76 9.12 -28.68
CA ALA A 299 -9.31 9.82 -27.48
C ALA A 299 -7.92 9.36 -27.04
N VAL A 300 -7.68 8.03 -27.01
CA VAL A 300 -6.36 7.48 -26.68
C VAL A 300 -5.32 7.83 -27.74
N THR A 301 -5.70 7.84 -29.02
CA THR A 301 -4.81 8.23 -30.11
C THR A 301 -4.34 9.68 -29.97
N GLY A 302 -5.28 10.62 -29.81
CA GLY A 302 -4.95 12.04 -29.61
C GLY A 302 -4.05 12.22 -28.39
N PHE A 303 -4.42 11.63 -27.25
CA PHE A 303 -3.64 11.70 -26.01
C PHE A 303 -2.21 11.15 -26.16
N LEU A 304 -2.02 10.03 -26.87
CA LEU A 304 -0.69 9.47 -27.09
C LEU A 304 0.20 10.38 -27.95
N LEU A 305 -0.37 10.98 -29.00
CA LEU A 305 0.36 11.84 -29.94
C LEU A 305 0.67 13.20 -29.32
N ASP A 306 -0.30 13.83 -28.66
CA ASP A 306 -0.15 15.15 -28.00
C ASP A 306 0.93 15.13 -26.91
N HIS A 307 1.17 13.95 -26.30
CA HIS A 307 2.15 13.76 -25.24
C HIS A 307 3.30 12.83 -25.63
N ALA A 308 3.60 12.69 -26.93
CA ALA A 308 4.58 11.72 -27.45
C ALA A 308 5.98 11.79 -26.80
N SER A 309 6.41 12.97 -26.34
CA SER A 309 7.70 13.20 -25.67
C SER A 309 7.75 12.65 -24.25
N VAL A 310 6.60 12.49 -23.58
CA VAL A 310 6.49 11.96 -22.21
C VAL A 310 6.73 10.45 -22.20
N TRP A 311 6.26 9.72 -23.22
CA TRP A 311 6.19 8.27 -23.17
C TRP A 311 7.55 7.60 -23.36
N SER A 312 7.81 6.53 -22.60
CA SER A 312 8.89 5.61 -22.96
C SER A 312 8.54 4.90 -24.28
N GLY A 313 9.55 4.44 -25.03
CA GLY A 313 9.32 3.65 -26.25
C GLY A 313 8.56 2.35 -25.97
N LEU A 314 8.73 1.78 -24.77
CA LEU A 314 7.94 0.63 -24.31
C LEU A 314 6.47 1.01 -24.10
N THR A 315 6.20 2.08 -23.36
CA THR A 315 4.85 2.55 -23.05
C THR A 315 4.07 2.85 -24.32
N PHE A 316 4.66 3.60 -25.26
CA PHE A 316 4.01 3.95 -26.52
C PHE A 316 3.63 2.70 -27.33
N ARG A 317 4.59 1.78 -27.55
CA ARG A 317 4.32 0.54 -28.30
C ARG A 317 3.26 -0.34 -27.63
N GLU A 318 3.25 -0.40 -26.29
CA GLU A 318 2.25 -1.17 -25.56
C GLU A 318 0.85 -0.56 -25.71
N ALA A 319 0.73 0.76 -25.63
CA ALA A 319 -0.53 1.51 -25.76
C ALA A 319 -1.07 1.46 -27.20
N ALA A 320 -0.19 1.72 -28.18
CA ALA A 320 -0.53 1.80 -29.60
C ALA A 320 -0.66 0.44 -30.30
N LYS A 321 -0.54 -0.70 -29.60
CA LYS A 321 -0.51 -2.04 -30.21
C LYS A 321 -1.66 -2.34 -31.19
N HIS A 322 -2.81 -1.71 -30.99
CA HIS A 322 -4.02 -1.88 -31.82
C HIS A 322 -4.49 -0.57 -32.46
N LEU A 323 -3.63 0.45 -32.43
CA LEU A 323 -3.84 1.76 -33.04
C LEU A 323 -2.89 1.86 -34.24
N ASP A 324 -3.38 2.35 -35.37
CA ASP A 324 -2.57 2.53 -36.58
C ASP A 324 -1.81 3.85 -36.51
N ILE A 325 -0.92 3.97 -35.53
CA ILE A 325 -0.12 5.19 -35.27
C ILE A 325 1.33 4.85 -34.96
N ASP A 326 2.22 5.66 -35.53
CA ASP A 326 3.65 5.63 -35.20
C ASP A 326 3.98 6.69 -34.16
N ARG A 327 5.08 6.45 -33.43
CA ARG A 327 5.60 7.46 -32.51
C ARG A 327 6.26 8.60 -33.31
N PRO A 328 5.85 9.86 -33.11
CA PRO A 328 6.45 11.02 -33.75
C PRO A 328 7.95 11.19 -33.49
#